data_AF-A0A3M2LTW1-F1
#
_entry.id   AF-A0A3M2LTW1-F1
#
_cell.length_a   1.000
_cell.length_b   1.000
_cell.length_c   1.000
_cell.angle_alpha   90.00
_cell.angle_beta   90.00
_cell.angle_gamma   90.00
#
_symmetry.space_group_name_H-M   'P 1'
#
loop_
_entity.id
_entity.type
_entity.pdbx_description
1 polymer ?
#
loop_
_entity_poly.entity_id
_entity_poly.type
_entity_poly.pdbx_seq_one_letter_code
_entity_poly.pdbx_strand_id
1 'polypeptide(L)' 'MEVVVGEKRSWGELSVGQRRMIVGAAVVQWGLAIAALVDLRRRTAEEVRGSKRVWRVVAFVNFAGPLAYFLFGRRKRDG' A
#
# COMPACT_ATOMS: atom_id res chain seq x y z
N MET A 1 -23.91 -18.83 -29.64
CA MET A 1 -23.27 -17.78 -28.81
C MET A 1 -22.42 -18.52 -27.80
N GLU A 2 -21.15 -18.72 -28.11
CA GLU A 2 -20.22 -19.41 -27.21
C GLU A 2 -19.90 -18.44 -26.07
N VAL A 3 -20.41 -18.75 -24.88
CA VAL A 3 -20.04 -18.03 -23.67
C VAL A 3 -18.57 -18.37 -23.46
N VAL A 4 -17.67 -17.44 -23.79
CA VAL A 4 -16.27 -17.53 -23.39
C VAL A 4 -16.26 -17.45 -21.86
N VAL A 5 -16.40 -18.60 -21.21
CA VAL A 5 -16.21 -18.72 -19.77
C VAL A 5 -14.72 -18.49 -19.56
N GLY A 6 -14.36 -17.29 -19.13
CA GLY A 6 -12.97 -16.92 -18.85
C GLY A 6 -12.35 -17.93 -17.89
N GLU A 7 -11.32 -18.63 -18.36
CA GLU A 7 -10.63 -19.68 -17.63
C GLU A 7 -10.14 -19.11 -16.30
N LYS A 8 -10.68 -19.61 -15.18
CA LYS A 8 -10.26 -19.18 -13.85
C LYS A 8 -8.88 -19.79 -13.59
N ARG A 9 -7.82 -19.05 -13.91
CA ARG A 9 -6.46 -19.55 -13.69
C ARG A 9 -6.28 -19.98 -12.24
N SER A 10 -6.03 -21.26 -12.03
CA SER A 10 -5.76 -21.78 -10.70
C SER A 10 -4.37 -21.34 -10.26
N TRP A 11 -4.15 -21.16 -8.95
CA TRP A 11 -2.81 -20.86 -8.41
C TRP A 11 -1.75 -21.85 -8.89
N GLY A 12 -2.15 -23.10 -9.17
CA GLY A 12 -1.33 -24.18 -9.72
C GLY A 12 -0.76 -23.92 -11.10
N GLU A 13 -1.44 -23.14 -11.94
CA GLU A 13 -1.03 -22.82 -13.32
C GLU A 13 -0.06 -21.63 -13.42
N LEU A 14 0.08 -20.86 -12.33
CA LEU A 14 1.02 -19.75 -12.30
C LEU A 14 2.47 -20.27 -12.36
N SER A 15 3.27 -19.67 -13.23
CA SER A 15 4.71 -19.92 -13.25
C SER A 15 5.35 -19.52 -11.92
N VAL A 16 6.48 -20.13 -11.59
CA VAL A 16 7.25 -19.80 -10.38
C VAL A 16 7.56 -18.30 -10.31
N GLY A 17 7.86 -17.67 -11.45
CA GLY A 17 8.08 -16.23 -11.55
C GLY A 17 6.83 -15.41 -11.19
N GLN A 18 5.66 -15.79 -11.70
CA GLN A 18 4.39 -15.10 -11.41
C GLN A 18 4.04 -15.20 -9.92
N ARG A 19 4.16 -16.39 -9.32
CA ARG A 19 3.92 -16.57 -7.88
C ARG A 19 4.86 -15.70 -7.04
N ARG A 20 6.15 -15.67 -7.37
CA ARG A 20 7.16 -14.85 -6.68
C ARG A 20 6.83 -13.35 -6.80
N MET A 21 6.38 -12.89 -7.97
CA MET A 21 5.97 -11.50 -8.16
C MET A 21 4.75 -11.14 -7.31
N ILE A 22 3.72 -11.99 -7.26
CA ILE A 22 2.52 -11.76 -6.44
C ILE A 22 2.89 -11.70 -4.95
N VAL A 23 3.66 -12.66 -4.46
CA VAL A 23 4.12 -12.69 -3.07
C VAL A 23 4.99 -11.47 -2.76
N GLY A 24 5.94 -11.14 -3.64
CA GLY A 24 6.80 -9.97 -3.49
C GLY A 24 6.00 -8.67 -3.43
N ALA A 25 5.03 -8.49 -4.33
CA ALA A 25 4.14 -7.33 -4.32
C ALA A 25 3.34 -7.24 -3.02
N ALA A 26 2.80 -8.36 -2.53
CA ALA A 26 2.07 -8.40 -1.26
C ALA A 26 2.96 -7.98 -0.09
N VAL A 27 4.19 -8.51 -0.01
CA VAL A 27 5.16 -8.15 1.04
C VAL A 27 5.48 -6.65 1.00
N VAL A 28 5.72 -6.10 -0.19
CA VAL A 28 6.01 -4.67 -0.36
C VAL A 28 4.80 -3.83 0.05
N GLN A 29 3.60 -4.20 -0.38
CA GLN A 29 2.36 -3.47 -0.06
C GLN A 29 2.13 -3.41 1.45
N TRP A 30 2.17 -4.56 2.13
CA TRP A 30 1.97 -4.64 3.57
C TRP A 30 3.09 -3.95 4.34
N GLY A 31 4.34 -4.08 3.90
CA GLY A 31 5.47 -3.35 4.47
C GLY A 31 5.28 -1.84 4.39
N LEU A 32 4.90 -1.32 3.22
CA LEU A 32 4.60 0.11 3.02
C LEU A 32 3.45 0.59 3.90
N ALA A 33 2.34 -0.16 3.95
CA ALA A 33 1.18 0.20 4.75
C ALA A 33 1.51 0.22 6.25
N ILE A 34 2.18 -0.81 6.77
CA ILE A 34 2.61 -0.88 8.18
C ILE A 34 3.58 0.25 8.48
N ALA A 35 4.57 0.49 7.62
CA ALA A 35 5.53 1.57 7.81
C ALA A 35 4.83 2.94 7.85
N ALA A 36 3.87 3.20 6.97
CA ALA A 36 3.10 4.43 6.96
C ALA A 36 2.29 4.60 8.25
N LEU A 37 1.62 3.54 8.72
CA LEU A 37 0.86 3.57 9.97
C LEU A 37 1.75 3.75 11.20
N VAL A 38 2.93 3.13 11.23
CA VAL A 38 3.90 3.27 12.33
C VAL A 38 4.49 4.68 12.34
N ASP A 39 4.91 5.21 11.20
CA ASP A 39 5.44 6.58 11.10
C ASP A 39 4.36 7.61 11.52
N LEU A 40 3.10 7.41 11.09
CA LEU A 40 1.97 8.25 11.47
C LEU A 40 1.63 8.19 12.97
N ARG A 41 1.82 7.04 13.61
CA ARG A 41 1.67 6.88 15.06
C ARG A 41 2.78 7.58 15.84
N ARG A 42 4.02 7.56 15.32
CA ARG A 42 5.19 8.16 15.97
C ARG A 42 5.24 9.68 15.84
N ARG A 43 4.80 10.23 14.70
CA ARG A 43 4.78 11.68 14.47
C ARG A 43 3.71 12.37 15.30
N THR A 44 3.90 13.62 15.71
CA THR A 44 2.86 14.48 16.31
C THR A 44 1.94 15.07 15.23
N ALA A 45 0.87 15.79 15.60
CA ALA A 45 -0.09 16.30 14.61
C ALA A 45 0.51 17.42 13.74
N GLU A 46 1.49 18.14 14.27
CA GLU A 46 2.16 19.27 13.65
C GLU A 46 3.13 18.82 12.55
N GLU A 47 3.64 17.58 12.64
CA GLU A 47 4.58 16.97 11.69
C GLU A 47 3.89 16.28 10.51
N VAL A 48 2.55 16.29 10.48
CA VAL A 48 1.74 15.64 9.46
C VAL A 48 0.90 16.70 8.75
N ARG A 49 0.87 16.68 7.42
CA ARG A 49 0.07 17.62 6.63
C ARG A 49 -1.41 17.20 6.71
N GLY A 50 -2.19 17.89 7.54
CA GLY A 50 -3.61 17.62 7.72
C GLY A 50 -3.90 16.55 8.79
N SER A 51 -5.09 15.97 8.77
CA SER A 51 -5.54 15.07 9.85
C SER A 51 -4.86 13.70 9.77
N LYS A 52 -4.35 13.23 10.92
CA LYS A 52 -3.85 11.86 11.05
C LYS A 52 -4.91 10.78 10.75
N ARG A 53 -6.20 11.09 10.89
CA ARG A 53 -7.27 10.13 10.54
C ARG A 53 -7.35 9.92 9.04
N VAL A 54 -7.22 11.00 8.26
CA VAL A 54 -7.23 10.93 6.80
C VAL A 54 -6.06 10.08 6.30
N TRP A 55 -4.85 10.35 6.78
CA TRP A 55 -3.68 9.55 6.39
C TRP A 55 -3.75 8.08 6.80
N ARG A 56 -4.45 7.78 7.91
CA ARG A 56 -4.75 6.41 8.31
C ARG A 56 -5.63 5.70 7.27
N VAL A 57 -6.70 6.35 6.82
CA VAL A 57 -7.60 5.79 5.79
C VAL A 57 -6.87 5.67 4.45
N VAL A 58 -6.13 6.72 4.06
CA VAL A 58 -5.35 6.74 2.83
C VAL A 58 -4.35 5.58 2.79
N ALA A 59 -3.69 5.23 3.90
CA ALA A 59 -2.74 4.11 3.95
C ALA A 59 -3.33 2.74 3.56
N PHE A 60 -4.66 2.58 3.50
CA PHE A 60 -5.32 1.34 3.04
C PHE A 60 -5.56 1.30 1.52
N VAL A 61 -5.27 2.39 0.79
CA VAL A 61 -5.48 2.48 -0.67
C VAL A 61 -4.29 1.87 -1.42
N ASN A 62 -4.23 0.54 -1.50
CA ASN A 62 -3.17 -0.23 -2.20
C ASN A 62 -1.76 0.38 -1.98
N PHE A 63 -0.90 0.43 -3.00
CA PHE A 63 0.41 1.09 -2.92
C PHE A 63 0.30 2.62 -2.92
N ALA A 64 -0.72 3.17 -3.61
CA ALA A 64 -0.87 4.60 -3.81
C ALA A 64 -1.00 5.36 -2.48
N GLY A 65 -1.72 4.79 -1.52
CA GLY A 65 -1.98 5.37 -0.22
C GLY A 65 -0.74 5.58 0.64
N PRO A 66 -0.03 4.50 1.02
CA PRO A 66 1.23 4.60 1.74
C PRO A 66 2.28 5.45 1.02
N LEU A 67 2.39 5.35 -0.30
CA LEU A 67 3.31 6.18 -1.08
C LEU A 67 2.92 7.67 -0.99
N ALA A 68 1.65 8.01 -1.16
CA ALA A 68 1.17 9.37 -1.03
C ALA A 68 1.43 9.94 0.38
N TYR A 69 1.30 9.12 1.43
CA TYR A 69 1.66 9.54 2.78
C TYR A 69 3.14 9.91 2.91
N PHE A 70 4.05 9.08 2.41
CA PHE A 70 5.47 9.36 2.52
C PHE A 70 5.93 10.55 1.69
N LEU A 71 5.29 10.78 0.53
CA LEU A 71 5.59 11.88 -0.39
C LEU A 71 4.96 13.21 0.06
N PHE A 72 3.70 13.19 0.48
CA PHE A 72 2.90 14.40 0.71
C PHE A 72 2.34 14.52 2.14
N GLY A 73 2.28 13.43 2.91
CA GLY A 73 1.72 13.43 4.26
C GLY A 73 2.68 13.90 5.34
N ARG A 74 3.99 13.77 5.12
CA ARG A 74 5.00 14.22 6.09
C ARG A 74 5.30 15.72 5.91
N ARG A 75 5.33 16.46 7.01
CA ARG A 75 5.92 17.81 7.06
C ARG A 75 7.38 17.66 7.51
N LYS A 76 8.33 18.24 6.77
CA LYS A 76 9.69 18.42 7.28
C LYS A 76 9.61 19.42 8.43
N ARG A 77 10.35 19.18 9.52
CA ARG A 77 10.60 20.24 10.50
C ARG A 77 11.32 21.34 9.72
N ASP A 78 10.63 22.46 9.50
CA ASP A 78 11.31 23.68 9.11
C ASP A 78 12.17 24.04 10.33
N GLY A 79 13.50 23.98 10.15
CA GLY A 79 14.46 24.52 11.10
C GLY A 79 14.55 26.02 10.95
#